data_AF-A0A8V5H1I1-F1
#
_entry.id   AF-A0A8V5H1I1-F1
#
_cell.length_a   1.000
_cell.length_b   1.000
_cell.length_c   1.000
_cell.angle_alpha   90.00
_cell.angle_beta   90.00
_cell.angle_gamma   90.00
#
_symmetry.space_group_name_H-M   'P 1'
#
loop_
_entity.id
_entity.type
_entity.pdbx_description
1 polymer ?
#
loop_
_entity_poly.entity_id
_entity_poly.type
_entity_poly.pdbx_seq_one_letter_code
_entity_poly.pdbx_strand_id
1 'polypeptide(L)'
;MPRRLLERPRSLALLVGCQFAFVAYFSLGGFRSLTSLFGRVSGPVFDYSRTHDVYANLSRLLPRERAPPDPARPLPFCPQRSPFLVGPLTVTFSRVPTLEQIQAKNPAVQEGGRYQPPGCEPRSRTAIIIPHRNRETHLGHLLYYLHPFLQRQQLQYGIYVVHQAGNSTFNRAKLLNVGVKEALKDEEWDCLFLHDVDLIPENDHNLYTCDPWNPKHVSVAMNKFGYSLPYPQYFGGVSALTPDQYMKINGFPNEYWGWGGEDDDIATRVRLAGMKIARPPVSIGHYKMVKHKSDKGNEENPHRLFDLLIRTQRMWTQDGMNSLSYVLLAKHLHPLYTNLTVDIGTDPRAARRPPAPGHEGQRHRSSTSLFREEMLRKPPRDPVAWGDRGLALTPAPPYPGELHRELPVPGRPRGQAQRYLFYL
;
A
#
# COMPACT_ATOMS: atom_id res chain seq x y z
N MET A 1 -51.95 16.65 -24.57
CA MET A 1 -51.36 16.57 -25.93
C MET A 1 -50.08 15.72 -26.10
N PRO A 2 -49.44 15.05 -25.10
CA PRO A 2 -48.28 14.19 -25.39
C PRO A 2 -48.62 12.74 -25.77
N ARG A 3 -49.82 12.23 -25.41
CA ARG A 3 -50.21 10.82 -25.67
C ARG A 3 -50.34 10.47 -27.16
N ARG A 4 -50.74 11.41 -28.03
CA ARG A 4 -50.92 11.14 -29.48
C ARG A 4 -49.61 11.08 -30.27
N LEU A 5 -48.47 11.46 -29.70
CA LEU A 5 -47.17 11.41 -30.38
C LEU A 5 -46.49 10.04 -30.25
N LEU A 6 -46.77 9.29 -29.17
CA LEU A 6 -46.20 7.96 -28.91
C LEU A 6 -46.90 6.81 -29.66
N GLU A 7 -48.14 6.99 -30.11
CA GLU A 7 -48.91 5.93 -30.80
C GLU A 7 -48.64 5.82 -32.30
N ARG A 8 -47.84 6.75 -32.86
CA ARG A 8 -47.44 6.63 -34.26
C ARG A 8 -46.34 5.56 -34.38
N PRO A 9 -46.50 4.54 -35.24
CA PRO A 9 -45.53 3.45 -35.35
C PRO A 9 -44.12 3.94 -35.71
N ARG A 10 -44.02 5.09 -36.40
CA ARG A 10 -42.74 5.77 -36.70
C ARG A 10 -42.04 6.34 -35.45
N SER A 11 -42.80 6.88 -34.50
CA SER A 11 -42.26 7.40 -33.24
C SER A 11 -41.77 6.27 -32.33
N LEU A 12 -42.51 5.16 -32.30
CA LEU A 12 -42.14 3.98 -31.53
C LEU A 12 -40.88 3.31 -32.10
N ALA A 13 -40.80 3.19 -33.43
CA ALA A 13 -39.61 2.66 -34.11
C ALA A 13 -38.37 3.54 -33.87
N LEU A 14 -38.53 4.87 -33.84
CA LEU A 14 -37.44 5.79 -33.52
C LEU A 14 -36.97 5.63 -32.07
N LEU A 15 -37.90 5.49 -31.12
CA LEU A 15 -37.58 5.27 -29.70
C LEU A 15 -36.87 3.92 -29.46
N VAL A 16 -37.35 2.84 -30.09
CA VAL A 16 -36.72 1.52 -30.01
C VAL A 16 -35.34 1.55 -30.68
N GLY A 17 -35.21 2.24 -31.82
CA GLY A 17 -33.92 2.46 -32.49
C GLY A 17 -32.93 3.24 -31.63
N CYS A 18 -33.38 4.31 -30.96
CA CYS A 18 -32.57 5.07 -30.01
C CYS A 18 -32.18 4.23 -28.79
N GLN A 19 -33.09 3.40 -28.26
CA GLN A 19 -32.77 2.46 -27.17
C GLN A 19 -31.75 1.42 -27.60
N PHE A 20 -31.87 0.85 -28.80
CA PHE A 20 -30.89 -0.10 -29.32
C PHE A 20 -29.54 0.55 -29.56
N ALA A 21 -29.50 1.76 -30.13
CA ALA A 21 -28.27 2.50 -30.33
C ALA A 21 -27.60 2.86 -28.99
N PHE A 22 -28.40 3.24 -27.99
CA PHE A 22 -27.92 3.49 -26.64
C PHE A 22 -27.34 2.21 -26.02
N VAL A 23 -28.11 1.12 -25.99
CA VAL A 23 -27.63 -0.17 -25.46
C VAL A 23 -26.38 -0.65 -26.20
N ALA A 24 -26.34 -0.59 -27.53
CA ALA A 24 -25.18 -0.96 -28.33
C ALA A 24 -23.95 -0.08 -28.02
N TYR A 25 -24.12 1.24 -27.92
CA TYR A 25 -23.05 2.16 -27.55
C TYR A 25 -22.48 1.84 -26.15
N PHE A 26 -23.33 1.53 -25.18
CA PHE A 26 -22.89 1.15 -23.84
C PHE A 26 -22.29 -0.26 -23.79
N SER A 27 -22.76 -1.19 -24.64
CA SER A 27 -22.28 -2.58 -24.72
C SER A 27 -20.91 -2.69 -25.39
N LEU A 28 -20.64 -1.81 -26.37
CA LEU A 28 -19.38 -1.74 -27.11
C LEU A 28 -18.33 -0.83 -26.44
N GLY A 29 -18.56 -0.44 -25.19
CA GLY A 29 -17.58 0.30 -24.39
C GLY A 29 -17.58 1.81 -24.58
N GLY A 30 -18.67 2.42 -25.07
CA GLY A 30 -18.81 3.88 -25.20
C GLY A 30 -18.59 4.65 -23.89
N PHE A 31 -18.85 4.02 -22.74
CA PHE A 31 -18.50 4.57 -21.42
C PHE A 31 -16.99 4.81 -21.24
N ARG A 32 -16.13 3.99 -21.87
CA ARG A 32 -14.67 4.18 -21.86
C ARG A 32 -14.23 5.40 -22.67
N SER A 33 -14.95 5.74 -23.73
CA SER A 33 -14.69 6.94 -24.55
C SER A 33 -15.10 8.23 -23.82
N LEU A 34 -16.29 8.25 -23.22
CA LEU A 34 -16.77 9.39 -22.42
C LEU A 34 -15.94 9.61 -21.14
N THR A 35 -15.52 8.55 -20.46
CA THR A 35 -14.59 8.68 -19.32
C THR A 35 -13.20 9.14 -19.73
N SER A 36 -12.75 8.94 -20.97
CA SER A 36 -11.49 9.52 -21.46
C SER A 36 -11.59 11.03 -21.73
N LEU A 37 -12.78 11.51 -22.11
CA LEU A 37 -13.06 12.92 -22.40
C LEU A 37 -13.38 13.75 -21.15
N PHE A 38 -14.00 13.14 -20.13
CA PHE A 38 -14.37 13.81 -18.88
C PHE A 38 -13.52 13.40 -17.66
N GLY A 39 -12.63 12.40 -17.78
CA GLY A 39 -11.90 11.78 -16.68
C GLY A 39 -10.44 12.20 -16.53
N ARG A 40 -9.93 13.15 -17.32
CA ARG A 40 -8.71 13.87 -16.94
C ARG A 40 -9.07 14.83 -15.81
N VAL A 41 -9.10 14.31 -14.59
CA VAL A 41 -8.96 15.15 -13.41
C VAL A 41 -7.63 15.86 -13.56
N SER A 42 -7.69 17.16 -13.87
CA SER A 42 -6.56 18.08 -13.98
C SER A 42 -5.91 18.27 -12.61
N GLY A 43 -5.33 17.21 -12.06
CA GLY A 43 -4.47 17.28 -10.90
C GLY A 43 -3.15 17.95 -11.29
N PRO A 44 -2.46 18.61 -10.34
CA PRO A 44 -1.14 19.14 -10.59
C PRO A 44 -0.21 18.01 -11.07
N VAL A 45 0.41 18.22 -12.23
CA VAL A 45 1.46 17.35 -12.76
C VAL A 45 2.77 17.81 -12.11
N PHE A 46 3.36 16.95 -11.30
CA PHE A 46 4.65 17.22 -10.67
C PHE A 46 5.77 16.59 -11.49
N ASP A 47 6.85 17.36 -11.68
CA ASP A 47 8.07 16.89 -12.33
C ASP A 47 9.00 16.27 -11.29
N TYR A 48 9.04 14.94 -11.24
CA TYR A 48 9.90 14.17 -10.34
C TYR A 48 11.38 14.14 -10.78
N SER A 49 11.75 14.75 -11.91
CA SER A 49 13.16 14.96 -12.26
C SER A 49 13.80 16.09 -11.44
N ARG A 50 12.98 17.01 -10.91
CA ARG A 50 13.40 18.13 -10.06
C ARG A 50 12.91 17.89 -8.64
N THR A 51 13.79 17.36 -7.81
CA THR A 51 13.48 17.02 -6.42
C THR A 51 14.22 17.94 -5.45
N HIS A 52 13.68 18.08 -4.24
CA HIS A 52 14.26 18.88 -3.17
C HIS A 52 14.80 17.99 -2.05
N ASP A 53 15.87 18.44 -1.39
CA ASP A 53 16.31 17.81 -0.14
C ASP A 53 15.23 17.98 0.94
N VAL A 54 15.03 16.94 1.75
CA VAL A 54 13.97 16.93 2.75
C VAL A 54 14.18 17.94 3.87
N TYR A 55 15.39 18.48 4.08
CA TYR A 55 15.66 19.54 5.06
C TYR A 55 15.74 20.94 4.42
N ALA A 56 15.50 21.06 3.11
CA ALA A 56 15.52 22.35 2.43
C ALA A 56 14.54 23.34 3.07
N ASN A 57 15.05 24.53 3.42
CA ASN A 57 14.28 25.62 4.03
C ASN A 57 13.58 25.29 5.37
N LEU A 58 13.95 24.21 6.07
CA LEU A 58 13.33 23.84 7.34
C LEU A 58 13.53 24.91 8.43
N SER A 59 14.65 25.64 8.38
CA SER A 59 14.93 26.77 9.30
C SER A 59 13.88 27.88 9.25
N ARG A 60 13.09 27.99 8.16
CA ARG A 60 11.99 28.97 8.05
C ARG A 60 10.79 28.64 8.94
N LEU A 61 10.69 27.41 9.45
CA LEU A 61 9.65 26.99 10.38
C LEU A 61 9.91 27.45 11.82
N LEU A 62 11.17 27.75 12.14
CA LEU A 62 11.56 28.24 13.45
C LEU A 62 11.36 29.77 13.51
N PRO A 63 10.72 30.30 14.56
CA PRO A 63 10.59 31.74 14.74
C PRO A 63 11.98 32.39 14.77
N ARG A 64 12.15 33.49 14.05
CA ARG A 64 13.39 34.30 14.10
C ARG A 64 13.64 34.89 15.49
N GLU A 65 12.56 35.20 16.21
CA GLU A 65 12.56 35.64 17.61
C GLU A 65 11.38 34.99 18.34
N ARG A 66 11.63 34.37 19.50
CA ARG A 66 10.56 33.90 20.40
C ARG A 66 10.01 35.14 21.13
N ALA A 67 9.06 35.84 20.52
CA ALA A 67 8.24 36.76 21.30
C ALA A 67 7.52 35.92 22.39
N PRO A 68 7.57 36.32 23.66
CA PRO A 68 6.86 35.58 24.71
C PRO A 68 5.38 35.49 24.32
N PRO A 69 4.75 34.32 24.50
CA PRO A 69 3.34 34.17 24.19
C PRO A 69 2.55 35.19 25.02
N ASP A 70 1.87 36.11 24.34
CA ASP A 70 0.95 37.04 24.97
C ASP A 70 -0.33 36.26 25.31
N PRO A 71 -0.63 35.98 26.59
CA PRO A 71 -1.81 35.21 26.97
C PRO A 71 -3.11 35.95 26.59
N ALA A 72 -3.07 37.24 26.26
CA ALA A 72 -4.22 38.02 25.83
C ALA A 72 -4.53 37.91 24.32
N ARG A 73 -3.65 37.29 23.50
CA ARG A 73 -3.84 37.14 22.05
C ARG A 73 -3.63 35.70 21.60
N PRO A 74 -4.71 34.93 21.37
CA PRO A 74 -4.58 33.58 20.81
C PRO A 74 -3.91 33.63 19.44
N LEU A 75 -3.05 32.65 19.17
CA LEU A 75 -2.37 32.52 17.88
C LEU A 75 -3.40 32.31 16.77
N PRO A 76 -3.20 32.87 15.57
CA PRO A 76 -4.06 32.58 14.44
C PRO A 76 -3.92 31.11 14.02
N PHE A 77 -5.00 30.52 13.51
CA PHE A 77 -4.92 29.19 12.90
C PHE A 77 -3.94 29.17 11.72
N CYS A 78 -3.20 28.07 11.58
CA CYS A 78 -2.33 27.85 10.43
C CYS A 78 -3.12 27.94 9.11
N PRO A 79 -2.50 28.36 7.99
CA PRO A 79 -3.18 28.44 6.71
C PRO A 79 -3.68 27.05 6.26
N GLN A 80 -4.79 26.99 5.51
CA GLN A 80 -5.36 25.72 5.03
C GLN A 80 -4.35 24.89 4.21
N ARG A 81 -3.51 25.57 3.43
CA ARG A 81 -2.38 24.97 2.74
C ARG A 81 -1.12 25.63 3.26
N SER A 82 -0.19 24.81 3.76
CA SER A 82 1.06 25.35 4.26
C SER A 82 1.87 26.04 3.15
N PRO A 83 2.42 27.24 3.37
CA PRO A 83 3.31 27.91 2.43
C PRO A 83 4.71 27.28 2.39
N PHE A 84 5.00 26.29 3.26
CA PHE A 84 6.32 25.68 3.39
C PHE A 84 6.48 24.41 2.54
N LEU A 85 5.44 23.94 1.87
CA LEU A 85 5.50 22.76 1.01
C LEU A 85 6.41 23.01 -0.20
N VAL A 86 7.27 22.05 -0.52
CA VAL A 86 8.25 22.14 -1.62
C VAL A 86 7.95 21.21 -2.80
N GLY A 87 7.03 20.26 -2.64
CA GLY A 87 6.68 19.29 -3.68
C GLY A 87 7.55 18.03 -3.64
N PRO A 88 8.02 17.53 -4.81
CA PRO A 88 8.81 16.30 -4.90
C PRO A 88 10.11 16.35 -4.08
N LEU A 89 10.39 15.26 -3.38
CA LEU A 89 11.50 15.09 -2.43
C LEU A 89 12.49 14.04 -2.92
N THR A 90 13.78 14.30 -2.69
CA THR A 90 14.85 13.35 -3.00
C THR A 90 14.94 12.29 -1.90
N VAL A 91 14.46 11.07 -2.18
CA VAL A 91 14.54 9.94 -1.23
C VAL A 91 15.64 8.96 -1.66
N THR A 92 16.62 8.76 -0.78
CA THR A 92 17.76 7.85 -1.01
C THR A 92 18.05 7.04 0.26
N PHE A 93 18.55 5.80 0.07
CA PHE A 93 18.81 4.85 1.16
C PHE A 93 20.30 4.51 1.28
N SER A 94 21.18 5.42 0.87
CA SER A 94 22.62 5.18 0.84
C SER A 94 23.30 5.31 2.21
N ARG A 95 22.76 6.16 3.10
CA ARG A 95 23.27 6.37 4.46
C ARG A 95 22.09 6.54 5.42
N VAL A 96 22.13 5.81 6.54
CA VAL A 96 21.21 6.00 7.68
C VAL A 96 21.89 6.94 8.67
N PRO A 97 21.34 8.15 8.91
CA PRO A 97 21.85 9.02 9.97
C PRO A 97 21.57 8.42 11.34
N THR A 98 22.44 8.72 12.30
CA THR A 98 22.20 8.37 13.72
C THR A 98 21.00 9.13 14.28
N LEU A 99 20.34 8.60 15.32
CA LEU A 99 19.18 9.27 15.92
C LEU A 99 19.56 10.64 16.49
N GLU A 100 20.76 10.79 17.04
CA GLU A 100 21.30 12.04 17.57
C GLU A 100 21.46 13.09 16.45
N GLN A 101 21.93 12.68 15.28
CA GLN A 101 22.01 13.56 14.10
C GLN A 101 20.63 13.98 13.60
N ILE A 102 19.65 13.07 13.62
CA ILE A 102 18.27 13.38 13.23
C ILE A 102 17.67 14.38 14.23
N GLN A 103 17.87 14.16 15.53
CA GLN A 103 17.42 15.06 16.59
C GLN A 103 18.05 16.45 16.45
N ALA A 104 19.36 16.54 16.24
CA ALA A 104 20.05 17.81 16.06
C ALA A 104 19.52 18.61 14.85
N LYS A 105 19.07 17.93 13.79
CA LYS A 105 18.45 18.55 12.61
C LYS A 105 16.99 18.96 12.81
N ASN A 106 16.33 18.47 13.86
CA ASN A 106 14.91 18.72 14.14
C ASN A 106 14.70 19.32 15.54
N PRO A 107 15.24 20.53 15.81
CA PRO A 107 15.22 21.13 17.15
C PRO A 107 13.83 21.52 17.66
N ALA A 108 12.81 21.58 16.79
CA ALA A 108 11.42 21.84 17.19
C ALA A 108 10.67 20.58 17.68
N VAL A 109 11.23 19.39 17.44
CA VAL A 109 10.62 18.14 17.87
C VAL A 109 10.91 17.95 19.36
N GLN A 110 9.86 17.75 20.13
CA GLN A 110 9.88 17.55 21.57
C GLN A 110 9.91 16.05 21.89
N GLU A 111 10.23 15.75 23.16
CA GLU A 111 10.25 14.39 23.68
C GLU A 111 8.95 13.62 23.39
N GLY A 112 9.08 12.33 23.09
CA GLY A 112 7.99 11.49 22.59
C GLY A 112 7.73 11.63 21.09
N GLY A 113 8.58 12.37 20.36
CA GLY A 113 8.40 12.63 18.92
C GLY A 113 7.19 13.50 18.65
N ARG A 114 6.98 14.51 19.49
CA ARG A 114 5.86 15.44 19.42
C ARG A 114 6.29 16.73 18.73
N TYR A 115 5.40 17.32 17.96
CA TYR A 115 5.63 18.63 17.35
C TYR A 115 4.33 19.40 17.23
N GLN A 116 4.43 20.71 17.42
CA GLN A 116 3.38 21.67 17.17
C GLN A 116 4.00 22.90 16.49
N PRO A 117 3.37 23.50 15.45
CA PRO A 117 3.89 24.70 14.81
C PRO A 117 3.96 25.86 15.81
N PRO A 118 5.11 26.54 15.96
CA PRO A 118 5.27 27.58 16.99
C PRO A 118 4.61 28.92 16.65
N GLY A 119 4.26 29.15 15.39
CA GLY A 119 3.75 30.45 14.91
C GLY A 119 2.26 30.50 14.58
N CYS A 120 1.52 29.39 14.78
CA CYS A 120 0.09 29.31 14.49
C CYS A 120 -0.55 28.12 15.20
N GLU A 121 -1.87 28.17 15.40
CA GLU A 121 -2.62 27.04 15.94
C GLU A 121 -2.86 25.99 14.83
N PRO A 122 -2.45 24.73 15.02
CA PRO A 122 -2.61 23.67 14.03
C PRO A 122 -4.10 23.37 13.80
N ARG A 123 -4.47 23.10 12.54
CA ARG A 123 -5.85 22.72 12.19
C ARG A 123 -6.13 21.23 12.32
N SER A 124 -5.09 20.42 12.53
CA SER A 124 -5.20 18.97 12.57
C SER A 124 -4.12 18.39 13.48
N ARG A 125 -4.55 17.49 14.36
CA ARG A 125 -3.73 16.68 15.25
C ARG A 125 -3.67 15.26 14.69
N THR A 126 -2.47 14.80 14.32
CA THR A 126 -2.27 13.48 13.69
C THR A 126 -1.37 12.57 14.54
N ALA A 127 -1.88 11.42 14.96
CA ALA A 127 -1.06 10.34 15.50
C ALA A 127 -0.53 9.49 14.35
N ILE A 128 0.78 9.24 14.31
CA ILE A 128 1.42 8.32 13.36
C ILE A 128 1.78 7.05 14.13
N ILE A 129 1.14 5.93 13.78
CA ILE A 129 1.32 4.63 14.40
C ILE A 129 2.11 3.73 13.45
N ILE A 130 3.27 3.26 13.93
CA ILE A 130 4.22 2.47 13.16
C ILE A 130 4.40 1.11 13.84
N PRO A 131 3.96 0.00 13.22
CA PRO A 131 4.22 -1.34 13.75
C PRO A 131 5.69 -1.70 13.46
N HIS A 132 6.40 -2.21 14.46
CA HIS A 132 7.84 -2.36 14.39
C HIS A 132 8.35 -3.62 15.08
N ARG A 133 9.36 -4.27 14.47
CA ARG A 133 10.25 -5.25 15.10
C ARG A 133 11.51 -5.43 14.27
N ASN A 134 12.68 -5.39 14.90
CA ASN A 134 13.99 -5.68 14.27
C ASN A 134 14.23 -4.93 12.94
N ARG A 135 13.83 -3.65 12.87
CA ARG A 135 13.89 -2.79 11.67
C ARG A 135 14.42 -1.40 11.99
N GLU A 136 15.40 -1.32 12.87
CA GLU A 136 15.96 -0.08 13.41
C GLU A 136 16.54 0.82 12.31
N THR A 137 17.15 0.22 11.27
CA THR A 137 17.68 0.96 10.11
C THR A 137 16.57 1.59 9.26
N HIS A 138 15.44 0.88 9.07
CA HIS A 138 14.27 1.42 8.38
C HIS A 138 13.62 2.52 9.19
N LEU A 139 13.51 2.33 10.52
CA LEU A 139 13.00 3.36 11.41
C LEU A 139 13.87 4.63 11.36
N GLY A 140 15.19 4.50 11.34
CA GLY A 140 16.11 5.63 11.16
C GLY A 140 15.89 6.39 9.85
N HIS A 141 15.72 5.68 8.73
CA HIS A 141 15.32 6.30 7.46
C HIS A 141 13.97 7.00 7.55
N LEU A 142 12.97 6.35 8.15
CA LEU A 142 11.64 6.90 8.27
C LEU A 142 11.64 8.19 9.08
N LEU A 143 12.25 8.20 10.28
CA LEU A 143 12.33 9.38 11.13
C LEU A 143 13.10 10.52 10.43
N TYR A 144 14.19 10.21 9.72
CA TYR A 144 14.97 11.22 8.98
C TYR A 144 14.12 11.97 7.95
N TYR A 145 13.26 11.26 7.21
CA TYR A 145 12.43 11.86 6.17
C TYR A 145 11.11 12.41 6.72
N LEU A 146 10.49 11.73 7.67
CA LEU A 146 9.13 12.01 8.11
C LEU A 146 9.03 13.24 9.02
N HIS A 147 9.98 13.47 9.92
CA HIS A 147 9.95 14.66 10.79
C HIS A 147 9.90 15.98 10.01
N PRO A 148 10.85 16.30 9.13
CA PRO A 148 10.81 17.55 8.37
C PRO A 148 9.62 17.61 7.41
N PHE A 149 9.20 16.46 6.86
CA PHE A 149 8.01 16.34 6.02
C PHE A 149 6.73 16.78 6.76
N LEU A 150 6.50 16.27 7.97
CA LEU A 150 5.33 16.61 8.78
C LEU A 150 5.39 18.05 9.32
N GLN A 151 6.58 18.51 9.72
CA GLN A 151 6.77 19.89 10.18
C GLN A 151 6.39 20.92 9.10
N ARG A 152 6.75 20.67 7.83
CA ARG A 152 6.35 21.50 6.69
C ARG A 152 4.86 21.54 6.45
N GLN A 153 4.12 20.52 6.87
CA GLN A 153 2.66 20.51 6.73
C GLN A 153 1.95 21.30 7.83
N GLN A 154 2.69 21.84 8.82
CA GLN A 154 2.16 22.60 9.95
C GLN A 154 1.06 21.84 10.73
N LEU A 155 1.25 20.53 10.87
CA LEU A 155 0.40 19.66 11.68
C LEU A 155 0.91 19.64 13.12
N GLN A 156 0.00 19.42 14.07
CA GLN A 156 0.40 18.85 15.35
C GLN A 156 0.45 17.34 15.20
N TYR A 157 1.56 16.73 15.59
CA TYR A 157 1.71 15.30 15.42
C TYR A 157 2.46 14.62 16.55
N GLY A 158 2.22 13.31 16.67
CA GLY A 158 2.96 12.42 17.54
C GLY A 158 3.30 11.11 16.84
N ILE A 159 4.55 10.67 16.94
CA ILE A 159 5.00 9.39 16.37
C ILE A 159 5.02 8.32 17.47
N TYR A 160 4.32 7.21 17.21
CA TYR A 160 4.23 6.04 18.08
C TYR A 160 4.79 4.82 17.35
N VAL A 161 5.89 4.29 17.86
CA VAL A 161 6.50 3.05 17.39
C VAL A 161 6.02 1.92 18.29
N VAL A 162 5.26 0.99 17.74
CA VAL A 162 4.70 -0.15 18.46
C VAL A 162 5.61 -1.36 18.25
N HIS A 163 6.48 -1.60 19.22
CA HIS A 163 7.46 -2.67 19.20
C HIS A 163 6.83 -3.99 19.71
N GLN A 164 6.79 -5.01 18.86
CA GLN A 164 6.35 -6.36 19.26
C GLN A 164 7.47 -7.07 20.03
N ALA A 165 7.24 -7.33 21.31
CA ALA A 165 8.17 -8.08 22.14
C ALA A 165 8.21 -9.58 21.76
N GLY A 166 9.38 -10.19 21.95
CA GLY A 166 9.61 -11.61 21.68
C GLY A 166 9.76 -11.97 20.20
N ASN A 167 9.88 -13.27 19.95
CA ASN A 167 10.21 -13.83 18.63
C ASN A 167 9.03 -14.57 17.96
N SER A 168 7.80 -14.33 18.42
CA SER A 168 6.59 -14.92 17.82
C SER A 168 6.34 -14.39 16.40
N THR A 169 5.39 -14.95 15.66
CA THR A 169 5.03 -14.44 14.33
C THR A 169 4.63 -12.96 14.42
N PHE A 170 5.08 -12.14 13.49
CA PHE A 170 4.75 -10.71 13.45
C PHE A 170 3.26 -10.53 13.14
N ASN A 171 2.60 -9.59 13.79
CA ASN A 171 1.20 -9.27 13.53
C ASN A 171 1.01 -7.77 13.38
N ARG A 172 1.07 -7.31 12.14
CA ARG A 172 1.01 -5.91 11.77
C ARG A 172 -0.29 -5.25 12.22
N ALA A 173 -1.43 -5.82 11.85
CA ALA A 173 -2.75 -5.26 12.12
C ALA A 173 -3.05 -5.15 13.63
N LYS A 174 -2.67 -6.17 14.41
CA LYS A 174 -2.82 -6.15 15.87
C LYS A 174 -1.95 -5.08 16.52
N LEU A 175 -0.70 -4.89 16.07
CA LEU A 175 0.15 -3.81 16.58
C LEU A 175 -0.41 -2.42 16.26
N LEU A 176 -1.01 -2.24 15.09
CA LEU A 176 -1.69 -0.98 14.73
C LEU A 176 -2.88 -0.71 15.68
N ASN A 177 -3.70 -1.72 15.99
CA ASN A 177 -4.77 -1.60 17.00
C ASN A 177 -4.22 -1.16 18.37
N VAL A 178 -3.13 -1.78 18.83
CA VAL A 178 -2.49 -1.41 20.11
C VAL A 178 -2.01 0.03 20.07
N GLY A 179 -1.33 0.44 19.00
CA GLY A 179 -0.84 1.81 18.84
C GLY A 179 -1.96 2.84 18.84
N VAL A 180 -3.08 2.56 18.17
CA VAL A 180 -4.27 3.43 18.21
C VAL A 180 -4.83 3.51 19.63
N LYS A 181 -4.99 2.37 20.32
CA LYS A 181 -5.51 2.34 21.68
C LYS A 181 -4.64 3.10 22.67
N GLU A 182 -3.31 3.03 22.55
CA GLU A 182 -2.40 3.79 23.41
C GLU A 182 -2.31 5.27 23.01
N ALA A 183 -2.32 5.60 21.72
CA ALA A 183 -2.26 6.99 21.26
C ALA A 183 -3.48 7.80 21.71
N LEU A 184 -4.68 7.21 21.67
CA LEU A 184 -5.93 7.85 22.11
C LEU A 184 -6.01 8.07 23.63
N LYS A 185 -5.09 7.50 24.43
CA LYS A 185 -4.97 7.82 25.87
C LYS A 185 -4.16 9.08 26.13
N ASP A 186 -3.22 9.39 25.24
CA ASP A 186 -2.28 10.49 25.44
C ASP A 186 -2.88 11.83 25.02
N GLU A 187 -3.67 11.83 23.95
CA GLU A 187 -4.23 13.03 23.36
C GLU A 187 -5.48 12.71 22.54
N GLU A 188 -6.37 13.70 22.41
CA GLU A 188 -7.49 13.65 21.49
C GLU A 188 -6.99 13.93 20.06
N TRP A 189 -6.72 12.86 19.32
CA TRP A 189 -6.25 12.95 17.93
C TRP A 189 -7.41 13.14 16.95
N ASP A 190 -7.26 14.03 15.98
CA ASP A 190 -8.24 14.19 14.89
C ASP A 190 -8.05 13.13 13.80
N CYS A 191 -6.83 12.62 13.66
CA CYS A 191 -6.44 11.70 12.60
C CYS A 191 -5.44 10.64 13.08
N LEU A 192 -5.67 9.39 12.64
CA LEU A 192 -4.80 8.25 12.87
C LEU A 192 -4.14 7.86 11.54
N PHE A 193 -2.83 7.99 11.47
CA PHE A 193 -2.00 7.54 10.34
C PHE A 193 -1.35 6.20 10.68
N LEU A 194 -1.70 5.17 9.92
CA LEU A 194 -1.24 3.79 10.12
C LEU A 194 -0.20 3.49 9.05
N HIS A 195 1.05 3.35 9.46
CA HIS A 195 2.18 3.60 8.59
C HIS A 195 3.24 2.50 8.67
N ASP A 196 3.55 1.86 7.54
CA ASP A 196 4.64 0.88 7.46
C ASP A 196 6.01 1.53 7.62
N VAL A 197 6.91 0.90 8.38
CA VAL A 197 8.23 1.48 8.71
C VAL A 197 9.15 1.69 7.49
N ASP A 198 8.87 1.05 6.37
CA ASP A 198 9.71 1.04 5.17
C ASP A 198 9.17 1.90 4.02
N LEU A 199 8.08 2.63 4.20
CA LEU A 199 7.47 3.46 3.15
C LEU A 199 7.75 4.95 3.37
N ILE A 200 8.55 5.58 2.51
CA ILE A 200 8.85 7.02 2.61
C ILE A 200 8.03 7.81 1.58
N PRO A 201 7.27 8.86 1.98
CA PRO A 201 6.57 9.70 1.03
C PRO A 201 7.55 10.54 0.20
N GLU A 202 7.31 10.64 -1.11
CA GLU A 202 8.19 11.37 -2.06
C GLU A 202 7.65 12.75 -2.44
N ASN A 203 6.51 13.19 -1.91
CA ASN A 203 5.95 14.51 -2.19
C ASN A 203 5.16 15.05 -0.99
N ASP A 204 5.56 16.21 -0.47
CA ASP A 204 4.96 16.81 0.73
C ASP A 204 3.57 17.43 0.53
N HIS A 205 3.08 17.47 -0.71
CA HIS A 205 1.67 17.74 -1.01
C HIS A 205 0.76 16.57 -0.64
N ASN A 206 1.33 15.40 -0.33
CA ASN A 206 0.58 14.27 0.24
C ASN A 206 0.34 14.53 1.73
N LEU A 207 -0.72 15.28 2.03
CA LEU A 207 -1.00 15.75 3.38
C LEU A 207 -1.33 14.60 4.35
N TYR A 208 -0.71 14.64 5.53
CA TYR A 208 -0.92 13.69 6.62
C TYR A 208 -2.13 14.09 7.49
N THR A 209 -3.24 14.32 6.79
CA THR A 209 -4.55 14.63 7.37
C THR A 209 -5.59 13.64 6.86
N CYS A 210 -6.59 13.39 7.69
CA CYS A 210 -7.68 12.47 7.38
C CYS A 210 -8.71 13.16 6.48
N ASP A 211 -9.37 12.35 5.63
CA ASP A 211 -10.58 12.80 4.97
C ASP A 211 -11.76 12.65 5.94
N PRO A 212 -12.61 13.67 6.12
CA PRO A 212 -13.70 13.62 7.11
C PRO A 212 -14.73 12.52 6.83
N TRP A 213 -14.87 12.10 5.57
CA TRP A 213 -15.97 11.23 5.13
C TRP A 213 -15.54 9.79 4.91
N ASN A 214 -14.28 9.57 4.52
CA ASN A 214 -13.81 8.30 4.00
C ASN A 214 -12.38 7.97 4.47
N PRO A 215 -12.09 6.71 4.86
CA PRO A 215 -10.73 6.25 5.06
C PRO A 215 -9.84 6.54 3.85
N LYS A 216 -8.65 7.10 4.11
CA LYS A 216 -7.72 7.56 3.08
C LYS A 216 -6.59 6.55 2.90
N HIS A 217 -6.34 6.12 1.67
CA HIS A 217 -5.15 5.36 1.30
C HIS A 217 -4.16 6.29 0.62
N VAL A 218 -3.02 6.57 1.24
CA VAL A 218 -2.09 7.61 0.78
C VAL A 218 -0.94 7.05 -0.05
N SER A 219 -0.56 5.80 0.13
CA SER A 219 0.51 5.09 -0.61
C SER A 219 0.04 4.52 -1.95
N VAL A 220 -0.54 5.36 -2.80
CA VAL A 220 -1.18 4.93 -4.06
C VAL A 220 -0.19 4.54 -5.15
N ALA A 221 1.01 5.12 -5.16
CA ALA A 221 2.03 4.93 -6.18
C ALA A 221 3.36 4.57 -5.52
N MET A 222 3.58 3.27 -5.28
CA MET A 222 4.83 2.78 -4.68
C MET A 222 5.84 2.36 -5.76
N ASN A 223 7.12 2.67 -5.55
CA ASN A 223 8.21 2.26 -6.44
C ASN A 223 8.26 0.74 -6.72
N LYS A 224 7.97 -0.10 -5.71
CA LYS A 224 7.95 -1.57 -5.83
C LYS A 224 6.91 -2.06 -6.85
N PHE A 225 5.84 -1.31 -7.06
CA PHE A 225 4.76 -1.61 -8.01
C PHE A 225 4.83 -0.73 -9.25
N GLY A 226 6.00 -0.17 -9.57
CA GLY A 226 6.17 0.69 -10.74
C GLY A 226 5.34 1.97 -10.68
N TYR A 227 5.17 2.54 -9.47
CA TYR A 227 4.37 3.75 -9.23
C TYR A 227 2.91 3.64 -9.68
N SER A 228 2.36 2.43 -9.66
CA SER A 228 0.97 2.15 -9.99
C SER A 228 0.28 1.42 -8.85
N LEU A 229 -1.02 1.66 -8.71
CA LEU A 229 -1.84 0.95 -7.73
C LEU A 229 -1.97 -0.53 -8.16
N PRO A 230 -1.64 -1.52 -7.30
CA PRO A 230 -1.67 -2.93 -7.68
C PRO A 230 -3.05 -3.41 -8.16
N TYR A 231 -4.10 -3.00 -7.45
CA TYR A 231 -5.50 -3.27 -7.78
C TYR A 231 -6.42 -2.27 -7.05
N PRO A 232 -7.67 -2.05 -7.52
CA PRO A 232 -8.53 -0.97 -7.01
C PRO A 232 -8.88 -1.04 -5.52
N GLN A 233 -8.89 -2.24 -4.93
CA GLN A 233 -9.22 -2.48 -3.53
C GLN A 233 -8.01 -2.39 -2.60
N TYR A 234 -6.79 -2.26 -3.13
CA TYR A 234 -5.56 -2.24 -2.34
C TYR A 234 -5.57 -1.10 -1.30
N PHE A 235 -5.34 -1.45 -0.04
CA PHE A 235 -5.35 -0.53 1.11
C PHE A 235 -4.11 -0.70 2.01
N GLY A 236 -3.06 -1.37 1.51
CA GLY A 236 -1.84 -1.64 2.26
C GLY A 236 -0.83 -0.50 2.24
N GLY A 237 0.19 -0.61 3.09
CA GLY A 237 1.25 0.39 3.21
C GLY A 237 0.91 1.49 4.22
N VAL A 238 0.43 2.64 3.73
CA VAL A 238 0.09 3.80 4.56
C VAL A 238 -1.36 4.22 4.33
N SER A 239 -2.13 4.25 5.42
CA SER A 239 -3.53 4.63 5.42
C SER A 239 -3.83 5.62 6.56
N ALA A 240 -4.95 6.33 6.45
CA ALA A 240 -5.39 7.28 7.46
C ALA A 240 -6.89 7.18 7.69
N LEU A 241 -7.28 7.20 8.96
CA LEU A 241 -8.66 7.13 9.42
C LEU A 241 -8.87 8.10 10.58
N THR A 242 -10.01 8.77 10.65
CA THR A 242 -10.39 9.44 11.90
C THR A 242 -10.64 8.39 12.99
N PRO A 243 -10.53 8.74 14.29
CA PRO A 243 -10.89 7.81 15.36
C PRO A 243 -12.30 7.22 15.19
N ASP A 244 -13.27 8.03 14.77
CA ASP A 244 -14.64 7.58 14.50
C ASP A 244 -14.71 6.57 13.36
N GLN A 245 -14.03 6.82 12.24
CA GLN A 245 -13.96 5.89 11.12
C GLN A 245 -13.30 4.57 11.54
N TYR A 246 -12.25 4.65 12.36
CA TYR A 246 -11.53 3.49 12.88
C TYR A 246 -12.41 2.64 13.80
N MET A 247 -13.13 3.26 14.74
CA MET A 247 -14.05 2.55 15.62
C MET A 247 -15.26 1.99 14.87
N LYS A 248 -15.74 2.69 13.85
CA LYS A 248 -16.86 2.23 13.00
C LYS A 248 -16.57 0.92 12.27
N ILE A 249 -15.30 0.66 11.92
CA ILE A 249 -14.88 -0.62 11.32
C ILE A 249 -14.46 -1.68 12.36
N ASN A 250 -14.67 -1.41 13.66
CA ASN A 250 -14.15 -2.20 14.77
C ASN A 250 -12.61 -2.33 14.70
N GLY A 251 -11.90 -1.29 14.24
CA GLY A 251 -10.48 -1.32 13.93
C GLY A 251 -10.06 -2.47 13.01
N PHE A 252 -8.81 -2.91 13.16
CA PHE A 252 -8.17 -3.87 12.26
C PHE A 252 -8.26 -5.31 12.78
N PRO A 253 -8.16 -6.34 11.92
CA PRO A 253 -8.25 -7.73 12.36
C PRO A 253 -7.04 -8.14 13.21
N ASN A 254 -7.25 -8.90 14.30
CA ASN A 254 -6.15 -9.37 15.15
C ASN A 254 -5.65 -10.77 14.77
N GLU A 255 -6.37 -11.51 13.92
CA GLU A 255 -6.04 -12.90 13.59
C GLU A 255 -5.01 -13.09 12.46
N TYR A 256 -4.54 -12.00 11.84
CA TYR A 256 -3.55 -12.06 10.77
C TYR A 256 -2.12 -12.12 11.33
N TRP A 257 -1.67 -13.34 11.60
CA TRP A 257 -0.28 -13.65 11.94
C TRP A 257 0.53 -13.94 10.67
N GLY A 258 1.64 -13.22 10.48
CA GLY A 258 2.50 -13.31 9.30
C GLY A 258 2.10 -12.35 8.18
N TRP A 259 2.69 -12.54 7.00
CA TRP A 259 2.52 -11.60 5.89
C TRP A 259 1.27 -11.90 5.04
N GLY A 260 0.42 -10.88 4.89
CA GLY A 260 -0.54 -10.74 3.80
C GLY A 260 -2.00 -11.06 4.15
N GLY A 261 -2.89 -10.38 3.43
CA GLY A 261 -4.35 -10.53 3.49
C GLY A 261 -5.06 -9.60 4.48
N GLU A 262 -4.34 -9.00 5.43
CA GLU A 262 -4.94 -8.11 6.43
C GLU A 262 -5.40 -6.79 5.80
N ASP A 263 -4.65 -6.27 4.81
CA ASP A 263 -5.01 -5.03 4.13
C ASP A 263 -6.29 -5.17 3.29
N ASP A 264 -6.51 -6.36 2.71
CA ASP A 264 -7.73 -6.68 1.95
C ASP A 264 -8.93 -6.89 2.87
N ASP A 265 -8.71 -7.43 4.08
CA ASP A 265 -9.71 -7.52 5.14
C ASP A 265 -10.16 -6.12 5.56
N ILE A 266 -9.21 -5.22 5.83
CA ILE A 266 -9.46 -3.83 6.19
C ILE A 266 -10.25 -3.12 5.08
N ALA A 267 -9.83 -3.26 3.82
CA ALA A 267 -10.57 -2.70 2.68
C ALA A 267 -12.01 -3.22 2.62
N THR A 268 -12.21 -4.49 2.93
CA THR A 268 -13.55 -5.11 3.02
C THR A 268 -14.36 -4.52 4.18
N ARG A 269 -13.77 -4.31 5.36
CA ARG A 269 -14.42 -3.68 6.52
C ARG A 269 -14.87 -2.25 6.21
N VAL A 270 -14.02 -1.45 5.56
CA VAL A 270 -14.36 -0.09 5.12
C VAL A 270 -15.62 -0.10 4.25
N ARG A 271 -15.69 -1.03 3.28
CA ARG A 271 -16.86 -1.21 2.42
C ARG A 271 -18.10 -1.67 3.19
N LEU A 272 -17.95 -2.63 4.11
CA LEU A 272 -19.05 -3.15 4.94
C LEU A 272 -19.62 -2.08 5.88
N ALA A 273 -18.78 -1.17 6.37
CA ALA A 273 -19.19 0.00 7.15
C ALA A 273 -19.83 1.13 6.31
N GLY A 274 -20.02 0.91 5.01
CA GLY A 274 -20.64 1.87 4.08
C GLY A 274 -19.73 3.04 3.69
N MET A 275 -18.42 2.93 3.91
CA MET A 275 -17.43 3.95 3.54
C MET A 275 -16.71 3.58 2.25
N LYS A 276 -16.10 4.57 1.61
CA LYS A 276 -15.25 4.38 0.43
C LYS A 276 -13.79 4.65 0.79
N ILE A 277 -12.88 4.23 -0.09
CA ILE A 277 -11.46 4.54 0.06
C ILE A 277 -11.17 5.83 -0.70
N ALA A 278 -10.82 6.90 0.01
CA ALA A 278 -10.31 8.14 -0.56
C ALA A 278 -8.84 7.99 -0.92
N ARG A 279 -8.41 8.61 -2.03
CA ARG A 279 -7.02 8.52 -2.52
C ARG A 279 -6.56 9.88 -3.02
N PRO A 280 -5.32 10.31 -2.70
CA PRO A 280 -4.73 11.46 -3.36
C PRO A 280 -4.48 11.15 -4.85
N PRO A 281 -4.33 12.17 -5.71
CA PRO A 281 -3.89 11.98 -7.08
C PRO A 281 -2.60 11.17 -7.14
N VAL A 282 -2.48 10.33 -8.17
CA VAL A 282 -1.27 9.52 -8.40
C VAL A 282 -0.03 10.39 -8.46
N SER A 283 -0.11 11.60 -9.03
CA SER A 283 1.01 12.56 -9.10
C SER A 283 1.54 13.05 -7.75
N ILE A 284 0.80 12.84 -6.65
CA ILE A 284 1.17 13.29 -5.30
C ILE A 284 1.48 12.09 -4.40
N GLY A 285 0.70 11.01 -4.50
CA GLY A 285 0.80 9.87 -3.58
C GLY A 285 1.95 8.89 -3.88
N HIS A 286 3.11 9.41 -4.27
CA HIS A 286 4.33 8.65 -4.50
C HIS A 286 4.99 8.24 -3.19
N TYR A 287 5.37 6.97 -3.10
CA TYR A 287 6.13 6.42 -1.99
C TYR A 287 7.30 5.57 -2.48
N LYS A 288 8.40 5.63 -1.73
CA LYS A 288 9.57 4.80 -1.94
C LYS A 288 9.71 3.80 -0.81
N MET A 289 9.65 2.52 -1.16
CA MET A 289 9.91 1.42 -0.25
C MET A 289 11.41 1.24 -0.05
N VAL A 290 11.86 1.17 1.20
CA VAL A 290 13.20 0.73 1.57
C VAL A 290 13.32 -0.76 1.23
N LYS A 291 14.32 -1.12 0.43
CA LYS A 291 14.48 -2.52 -0.01
C LYS A 291 14.94 -3.38 1.17
N HIS A 292 14.21 -4.48 1.43
CA HIS A 292 14.58 -5.49 2.41
C HIS A 292 14.32 -6.90 1.84
N LYS A 293 14.99 -7.92 2.40
CA LYS A 293 14.67 -9.33 2.11
C LYS A 293 13.45 -9.76 2.94
N SER A 294 12.84 -10.90 2.63
CA SER A 294 11.80 -11.47 3.51
C SER A 294 12.37 -11.69 4.92
N ASP A 295 11.67 -11.19 5.94
CA ASP A 295 12.11 -11.25 7.34
C ASP A 295 11.66 -12.56 7.99
N LYS A 296 12.52 -13.14 8.82
CA LYS A 296 12.15 -14.29 9.67
C LYS A 296 11.05 -13.89 10.65
N GLY A 297 10.01 -14.71 10.77
CA GLY A 297 8.82 -14.42 11.58
C GLY A 297 7.80 -13.51 10.91
N ASN A 298 7.98 -13.18 9.62
CA ASN A 298 6.98 -12.54 8.77
C ASN A 298 6.80 -13.34 7.47
N GLU A 299 6.76 -14.67 7.60
CA GLU A 299 6.52 -15.58 6.48
C GLU A 299 5.11 -15.36 5.90
N GLU A 300 4.94 -15.64 4.61
CA GLU A 300 3.66 -15.56 3.94
C GLU A 300 2.62 -16.45 4.64
N ASN A 301 1.50 -15.85 5.05
CA ASN A 301 0.45 -16.58 5.74
C ASN A 301 -0.30 -17.47 4.72
N PRO A 302 -0.21 -18.81 4.82
CA PRO A 302 -0.85 -19.70 3.85
C PRO A 302 -2.39 -19.68 3.94
N HIS A 303 -2.94 -19.23 5.08
CA HIS A 303 -4.38 -19.18 5.35
C HIS A 303 -5.04 -17.85 4.97
N ARG A 304 -4.25 -16.88 4.48
CA ARG A 304 -4.72 -15.52 4.20
C ARG A 304 -5.92 -15.47 3.24
N LEU A 305 -5.91 -16.28 2.18
CA LEU A 305 -6.93 -16.24 1.12
C LEU A 305 -8.17 -17.08 1.45
N PHE A 306 -8.00 -18.32 1.87
CA PHE A 306 -9.11 -19.27 1.99
C PHE A 306 -9.82 -19.22 3.35
N ASP A 307 -9.11 -18.93 4.45
CA ASP A 307 -9.71 -18.98 5.78
C ASP A 307 -10.10 -17.61 6.33
N LEU A 308 -9.27 -16.58 6.14
CA LEU A 308 -9.49 -15.30 6.78
C LEU A 308 -10.35 -14.35 5.94
N LEU A 309 -10.00 -14.12 4.67
CA LEU A 309 -10.71 -13.18 3.80
C LEU A 309 -12.16 -13.58 3.47
N ILE A 310 -12.43 -14.88 3.35
CA ILE A 310 -13.81 -15.37 3.15
C ILE A 310 -14.65 -15.13 4.42
N ARG A 311 -14.03 -15.20 5.60
CA ARG A 311 -14.71 -15.04 6.88
C ARG A 311 -14.88 -13.59 7.32
N THR A 312 -14.19 -12.63 6.69
CA THR A 312 -14.25 -11.20 7.04
C THR A 312 -15.70 -10.72 7.19
N GLN A 313 -16.59 -11.05 6.24
CA GLN A 313 -17.99 -10.62 6.28
C GLN A 313 -18.75 -11.06 7.54
N ARG A 314 -18.35 -12.18 8.15
CA ARG A 314 -18.98 -12.75 9.34
C ARG A 314 -18.25 -12.36 10.63
N MET A 315 -16.93 -12.21 10.57
CA MET A 315 -16.07 -12.10 11.74
C MET A 315 -15.65 -10.66 12.08
N TRP A 316 -15.80 -9.69 11.17
CA TRP A 316 -15.27 -8.34 11.40
C TRP A 316 -15.84 -7.62 12.64
N THR A 317 -17.07 -7.96 13.06
CA THR A 317 -17.68 -7.44 14.28
C THR A 317 -17.22 -8.14 15.56
N GLN A 318 -16.56 -9.30 15.45
CA GLN A 318 -16.07 -10.11 16.57
C GLN A 318 -14.55 -10.02 16.74
N ASP A 319 -13.81 -9.91 15.63
CA ASP A 319 -12.35 -9.74 15.62
C ASP A 319 -12.00 -8.28 15.29
N GLY A 320 -11.45 -7.55 16.24
CA GLY A 320 -11.08 -6.14 16.06
C GLY A 320 -10.67 -5.44 17.35
N MET A 321 -11.00 -4.16 17.47
CA MET A 321 -10.71 -3.36 18.67
C MET A 321 -11.41 -3.89 19.92
N ASN A 322 -12.60 -4.46 19.76
CA ASN A 322 -13.37 -5.06 20.86
C ASN A 322 -12.74 -6.33 21.46
N SER A 323 -11.98 -7.09 20.66
CA SER A 323 -11.31 -8.33 21.09
C SER A 323 -9.79 -8.18 21.21
N LEU A 324 -9.29 -6.95 21.18
CA LEU A 324 -7.87 -6.64 21.30
C LEU A 324 -7.32 -7.02 22.69
N SER A 325 -6.46 -8.04 22.72
CA SER A 325 -5.70 -8.48 23.89
C SER A 325 -4.19 -8.26 23.73
N TYR A 326 -3.56 -7.63 24.72
CA TYR A 326 -2.12 -7.37 24.78
C TYR A 326 -1.72 -6.97 26.20
N VAL A 327 -0.41 -7.01 26.47
CA VAL A 327 0.22 -6.46 27.67
C VAL A 327 1.19 -5.36 27.25
N LEU A 328 1.04 -4.16 27.79
CA LEU A 328 2.03 -3.09 27.64
C LEU A 328 3.18 -3.34 28.61
N LEU A 329 4.33 -3.73 28.08
CA LEU A 329 5.52 -4.04 28.89
C LEU A 329 6.28 -2.76 29.27
N ALA A 330 6.40 -1.83 28.33
CA ALA A 330 7.07 -0.56 28.57
C ALA A 330 6.57 0.54 27.63
N LYS A 331 6.63 1.79 28.11
CA LYS A 331 6.41 3.00 27.34
C LYS A 331 7.56 3.96 27.59
N HIS A 332 8.33 4.26 26.54
CA HIS A 332 9.48 5.17 26.61
C HIS A 332 9.29 6.35 25.65
N LEU A 333 9.46 7.56 26.17
CA LEU A 333 9.43 8.78 25.36
C LEU A 333 10.86 9.07 24.89
N HIS A 334 11.18 8.71 23.65
CA HIS A 334 12.46 9.09 23.04
C HIS A 334 12.35 10.48 22.41
N PRO A 335 13.45 11.18 22.14
CA PRO A 335 13.40 12.52 21.55
C PRO A 335 12.64 12.60 20.22
N LEU A 336 12.64 11.52 19.42
CA LEU A 336 12.07 11.50 18.07
C LEU A 336 10.77 10.68 17.95
N TYR A 337 10.43 9.85 18.95
CA TYR A 337 9.23 9.01 18.91
C TYR A 337 8.90 8.46 20.30
N THR A 338 7.65 8.02 20.47
CA THR A 338 7.23 7.25 21.63
C THR A 338 7.35 5.76 21.30
N ASN A 339 8.14 5.01 22.08
CA ASN A 339 8.26 3.56 21.94
C ASN A 339 7.27 2.86 22.87
N LEU A 340 6.43 1.99 22.31
CA LEU A 340 5.49 1.14 23.03
C LEU A 340 5.95 -0.31 22.85
N THR A 341 6.53 -0.90 23.88
CA THR A 341 6.93 -2.31 23.85
C THR A 341 5.80 -3.16 24.38
N VAL A 342 5.26 -4.05 23.54
CA VAL A 342 4.01 -4.74 23.81
C VAL A 342 4.15 -6.25 23.55
N ASP A 343 3.56 -7.04 24.43
CA ASP A 343 3.32 -8.46 24.20
C ASP A 343 1.89 -8.65 23.67
N ILE A 344 1.78 -9.18 22.46
CA ILE A 344 0.50 -9.42 21.78
C ILE A 344 0.09 -10.90 21.77
N GLY A 345 0.84 -11.74 22.49
CA GLY A 345 0.68 -13.20 22.51
C GLY A 345 1.33 -13.89 21.31
N THR A 346 0.93 -15.14 21.09
CA THR A 346 1.43 -16.01 20.04
C THR A 346 0.32 -16.42 19.08
N ASP A 347 0.69 -16.78 17.84
CA ASP A 347 -0.23 -17.36 16.87
C ASP A 347 -0.86 -18.66 17.45
N PRO A 348 -2.18 -18.69 17.70
CA PRO A 348 -2.86 -19.88 18.21
C PRO A 348 -2.75 -21.09 17.27
N ARG A 349 -2.45 -20.86 15.98
CA ARG A 349 -2.32 -21.90 14.96
C ARG A 349 -0.91 -22.49 14.91
N ALA A 350 0.10 -21.76 15.37
CA ALA A 350 1.48 -22.27 15.45
C ALA A 350 1.61 -23.42 16.46
N ALA A 351 0.84 -23.40 17.56
CA ALA A 351 0.81 -24.45 18.56
C ALA A 351 0.20 -25.79 18.06
N ARG A 352 -0.48 -25.79 16.90
CA ARG A 352 -1.10 -26.98 16.31
C ARG A 352 -0.19 -27.75 15.34
N ARG A 353 1.04 -27.28 15.10
CA ARG A 353 2.03 -28.02 14.29
C ARG A 353 2.84 -28.96 15.19
N PRO A 354 2.73 -30.29 15.05
CA PRO A 354 3.73 -31.19 15.64
C PRO A 354 5.10 -30.93 14.99
N PRO A 355 6.22 -31.16 15.69
CA PRO A 355 7.54 -31.01 15.10
C PRO A 355 7.66 -31.91 13.87
N ALA A 356 8.04 -31.32 12.73
CA ALA A 356 8.22 -32.07 11.49
C ALA A 356 9.36 -33.09 11.65
N PRO A 357 9.20 -34.35 11.20
CA PRO A 357 10.32 -35.28 11.10
C PRO A 357 11.35 -34.76 10.10
N GLY A 358 12.63 -35.01 10.38
CA GLY A 358 13.77 -34.51 9.61
C GLY A 358 13.66 -34.81 8.11
N HIS A 359 14.00 -33.80 7.30
CA HIS A 359 14.05 -33.89 5.85
C HIS A 359 15.20 -34.80 5.38
N GLU A 360 14.87 -35.95 4.82
CA GLU A 360 15.61 -36.49 3.67
C GLU A 360 14.82 -36.19 2.38
N GLY A 361 15.56 -35.90 1.32
CA GLY A 361 15.12 -35.03 0.23
C GLY A 361 13.99 -35.58 -0.64
N GLN A 362 12.94 -34.76 -0.80
CA GLN A 362 12.07 -34.80 -1.97
C GLN A 362 11.70 -33.37 -2.37
N ARG A 363 12.06 -33.00 -3.61
CA ARG A 363 11.65 -31.73 -4.24
C ARG A 363 10.15 -31.77 -4.50
N HIS A 364 9.36 -31.19 -3.60
CA HIS A 364 7.95 -30.90 -3.89
C HIS A 364 7.87 -29.76 -4.92
N ARG A 365 7.23 -30.04 -6.06
CA ARG A 365 6.79 -29.01 -7.01
C ARG A 365 5.80 -28.09 -6.28
N SER A 366 6.04 -26.77 -6.32
CA SER A 366 5.20 -25.80 -5.62
C SER A 366 3.82 -25.65 -6.28
N SER A 367 2.80 -25.36 -5.49
CA SER A 367 1.42 -25.11 -5.98
C SER A 367 1.34 -23.97 -7.00
N THR A 368 2.33 -23.06 -7.01
CA THR A 368 2.51 -21.99 -7.99
C THR A 368 2.85 -22.49 -9.39
N SER A 369 3.48 -23.66 -9.56
CA SER A 369 3.74 -24.23 -10.90
C SER A 369 2.49 -24.85 -11.50
N LEU A 370 1.69 -25.55 -10.68
CA LEU A 370 0.43 -26.18 -11.11
C LEU A 370 -0.62 -25.13 -11.50
N PHE A 371 -0.70 -24.01 -10.75
CA PHE A 371 -1.61 -22.92 -11.07
C PHE A 371 -1.22 -22.16 -12.36
N ARG A 372 0.08 -22.06 -12.67
CA ARG A 372 0.56 -21.45 -13.92
C ARG A 372 0.23 -22.30 -15.15
N GLU A 373 0.23 -23.63 -15.02
CA GLU A 373 -0.20 -24.56 -16.07
C GLU A 373 -1.72 -24.52 -16.30
N GLU A 374 -2.51 -24.41 -15.23
CA GLU A 374 -3.97 -24.31 -15.30
C GLU A 374 -4.44 -23.01 -16.00
N MET A 375 -3.77 -21.87 -15.72
CA MET A 375 -4.11 -20.56 -16.28
C MET A 375 -3.65 -20.36 -17.74
N LEU A 376 -2.75 -21.21 -18.24
CA LEU A 376 -2.28 -21.20 -19.64
C LEU A 376 -3.07 -22.18 -20.53
N ARG A 377 -4.00 -22.94 -19.95
CA ARG A 377 -4.87 -23.85 -20.69
C ARG A 377 -5.94 -23.05 -21.42
N LYS A 378 -5.80 -22.90 -22.75
CA LYS A 378 -6.86 -22.35 -23.60
C LYS A 378 -8.08 -23.29 -23.58
N PRO A 379 -9.32 -22.78 -23.51
CA PRO A 379 -10.51 -23.64 -23.61
C PRO A 379 -10.57 -24.28 -25.00
N PRO A 380 -11.16 -25.49 -25.13
CA PRO A 380 -11.35 -26.12 -26.43
C PRO A 380 -12.19 -25.22 -27.33
N ARG A 381 -11.70 -24.97 -28.55
CA ARG A 381 -12.55 -24.46 -29.63
C ARG A 381 -13.27 -25.67 -30.22
N ASP A 382 -14.52 -25.87 -29.85
CA ASP A 382 -15.37 -26.80 -30.58
C ASP A 382 -15.70 -26.21 -31.96
N PRO A 383 -15.37 -26.89 -33.06
CA PRO A 383 -15.89 -26.51 -34.37
C PRO A 383 -17.34 -26.99 -34.48
N VAL A 384 -18.26 -26.06 -34.71
CA VAL A 384 -19.63 -26.35 -35.11
C VAL A 384 -19.59 -27.09 -36.46
N ALA A 385 -20.05 -28.34 -36.48
CA ALA A 385 -20.18 -29.15 -37.69
C ALA A 385 -21.55 -28.91 -38.33
N TRP A 386 -21.54 -28.45 -39.59
CA TRP A 386 -22.64 -28.69 -40.54
C TRP A 386 -22.34 -29.98 -41.30
N GLY A 387 -23.38 -30.78 -41.50
CA GLY A 387 -23.27 -32.21 -41.78
C GLY A 387 -23.01 -32.63 -43.23
N ASP A 388 -23.15 -33.95 -43.34
CA ASP A 388 -23.47 -34.80 -44.48
C ASP A 388 -22.36 -35.54 -45.25
N ARG A 389 -22.45 -36.88 -45.06
CA ARG A 389 -22.23 -37.99 -46.00
C ARG A 389 -20.80 -38.32 -46.46
N GLY A 390 -20.26 -39.34 -45.79
CA GLY A 390 -19.92 -40.65 -46.38
C GLY A 390 -18.85 -40.71 -47.47
N LEU A 391 -17.75 -41.40 -47.18
CA LEU A 391 -17.29 -42.61 -47.87
C LEU A 391 -15.93 -43.07 -47.29
N ALA A 392 -15.81 -44.39 -47.19
CA ALA A 392 -14.66 -45.11 -46.63
C ALA A 392 -13.42 -45.05 -47.53
N LEU A 393 -12.22 -45.29 -46.96
CA LEU A 393 -11.31 -46.41 -47.29
C LEU A 393 -9.99 -46.32 -46.50
N THR A 394 -9.52 -47.49 -46.07
CA THR A 394 -8.32 -47.84 -45.29
C THR A 394 -7.05 -47.98 -46.19
N PRO A 395 -5.90 -48.52 -45.71
CA PRO A 395 -4.76 -47.82 -45.10
C PRO A 395 -3.43 -47.95 -45.89
N ALA A 396 -2.37 -47.29 -45.41
CA ALA A 396 -0.98 -47.38 -45.88
C ALA A 396 -0.35 -48.78 -45.75
N PRO A 397 0.74 -49.10 -46.48
CA PRO A 397 2.10 -49.22 -45.86
C PRO A 397 3.27 -48.96 -46.87
N PRO A 398 4.55 -49.36 -46.63
CA PRO A 398 5.52 -48.95 -45.57
C PRO A 398 6.89 -48.43 -46.13
N TYR A 399 7.77 -47.99 -45.21
CA TYR A 399 9.25 -47.75 -45.29
C TYR A 399 10.05 -48.97 -45.86
N PRO A 400 11.41 -48.98 -46.09
CA PRO A 400 12.51 -48.19 -45.47
C PRO A 400 13.76 -47.87 -46.35
N GLY A 401 14.82 -47.26 -45.78
CA GLY A 401 16.19 -47.34 -46.34
C GLY A 401 17.21 -46.27 -45.88
N GLU A 402 18.17 -46.71 -45.06
CA GLU A 402 19.37 -46.02 -44.55
C GLU A 402 20.40 -45.60 -45.64
N LEU A 403 21.30 -44.64 -45.35
CA LEU A 403 22.75 -44.90 -45.25
C LEU A 403 23.59 -43.69 -44.77
N HIS A 404 24.60 -44.03 -43.96
CA HIS A 404 25.70 -43.25 -43.39
C HIS A 404 26.66 -42.56 -44.41
N ARG A 405 27.38 -41.50 -43.96
CA ARG A 405 28.87 -41.46 -43.94
C ARG A 405 29.50 -40.25 -43.22
N GLU A 406 30.68 -40.53 -42.68
CA GLU A 406 31.53 -39.79 -41.73
C GLU A 406 32.45 -38.70 -42.35
N LEU A 407 32.80 -37.68 -41.53
CA LEU A 407 34.08 -36.96 -41.22
C LEU A 407 35.29 -37.00 -42.21
N PRO A 408 36.27 -36.04 -42.22
CA PRO A 408 36.90 -35.38 -41.05
C PRO A 408 37.43 -33.90 -41.18
N VAL A 409 37.92 -33.37 -40.04
CA VAL A 409 38.67 -32.10 -39.74
C VAL A 409 40.21 -32.42 -39.85
N PRO A 410 41.26 -31.56 -39.65
CA PRO A 410 41.36 -30.16 -39.16
C PRO A 410 42.45 -29.24 -39.80
N GLY A 411 42.56 -27.97 -39.34
CA GLY A 411 43.79 -27.17 -39.49
C GLY A 411 43.65 -25.64 -39.33
N ARG A 412 44.13 -25.09 -38.20
CA ARG A 412 44.26 -23.65 -37.84
C ARG A 412 45.67 -23.13 -38.20
N PRO A 413 45.95 -21.80 -38.29
CA PRO A 413 46.41 -21.08 -37.09
C PRO A 413 46.11 -19.56 -36.98
N ARG A 414 46.08 -19.13 -35.70
CA ARG A 414 46.50 -17.86 -35.06
C ARG A 414 46.18 -16.47 -35.66
N GLY A 415 45.53 -15.65 -34.83
CA GLY A 415 45.60 -14.19 -34.87
C GLY A 415 45.10 -13.58 -33.55
N GLN A 416 45.98 -12.89 -32.83
CA GLN A 416 45.68 -12.07 -31.65
C GLN A 416 44.89 -10.82 -32.03
N ALA A 417 43.93 -10.40 -31.21
CA ALA A 417 43.66 -8.99 -30.95
C ALA A 417 42.81 -8.81 -29.69
N GLN A 418 43.26 -7.89 -28.86
CA GLN A 418 42.60 -7.33 -27.69
C GLN A 418 41.36 -6.49 -28.05
N ARG A 419 40.53 -6.30 -27.00
CA ARG A 419 39.92 -5.02 -26.54
C ARG A 419 38.45 -4.69 -26.90
N TYR A 420 37.77 -4.23 -25.83
CA TYR A 420 36.54 -3.42 -25.68
C TYR A 420 35.17 -4.08 -25.98
N LEU A 421 34.28 -4.23 -24.98
CA LEU A 421 33.31 -3.26 -24.41
C LEU A 421 32.13 -2.97 -25.35
N PHE A 422 30.92 -3.41 -24.97
CA PHE A 422 29.68 -2.62 -24.84
C PHE A 422 28.43 -3.53 -24.93
N TYR A 423 27.56 -3.39 -23.92
CA TYR A 423 26.09 -3.40 -23.93
C TYR A 423 25.33 -4.32 -24.91
N LEU A 424 24.46 -5.16 -24.34
CA LEU A 424 23.01 -4.91 -24.29
C LEU A 424 22.38 -5.69 -23.11
#